data_AF-A0AAE5H626-F1
#
_entry.id   AF-A0AAE5H626-F1
#
_cell.length_a   1.000
_cell.length_b   1.000
_cell.length_c   1.000
_cell.angle_alpha   90.00
_cell.angle_beta   90.00
_cell.angle_gamma   90.00
#
_symmetry.space_group_name_H-M   'P 1'
#
loop_
_entity.id
_entity.type
_entity.pdbx_description
1 polymer ?
#
loop_
_entity_poly.entity_id
_entity_poly.type
_entity_poly.pdbx_seq_one_letter_code
_entity_poly.pdbx_strand_id
1 'polypeptide(L)'
;MKYLLYIDGYEDNSVPNLSCSSVGFEEMACISNNQGKYLNIHDLKKEVKCKKKINLSTDLILPWPWHKDRLIRALIDIGEGRKKKKWKQDFNNHFVEVWLPMGIAWVNGGNHSITMEIVQGGELEPEYYYDISEVYKYVYCDGENFIRTEDNKVIAKVTNVEFATIFEIGRLLVEKGLSFID
;
A
#
# COMPACT_ATOMS: atom_id res chain seq x y z
N MET A 1 -17.70 -8.77 2.67
CA MET A 1 -16.57 -8.39 1.81
C MET A 1 -16.60 -6.89 1.68
N LYS A 2 -15.53 -6.17 2.01
CA LYS A 2 -15.48 -4.71 1.91
C LYS A 2 -14.65 -4.33 0.70
N TYR A 3 -15.20 -3.51 -0.18
CA TYR A 3 -14.49 -2.98 -1.34
C TYR A 3 -13.71 -1.73 -0.93
N LEU A 4 -12.57 -1.49 -1.57
CA LEU A 4 -11.70 -0.34 -1.28
C LEU A 4 -12.42 1.00 -1.51
N LEU A 5 -13.27 1.03 -2.54
CA LEU A 5 -13.93 2.25 -3.05
C LEU A 5 -15.39 2.39 -2.62
N TYR A 6 -15.91 1.46 -1.79
CA TYR A 6 -17.31 1.47 -1.41
C TYR A 6 -17.46 1.29 0.11
N ILE A 7 -17.86 2.37 0.76
CA ILE A 7 -18.30 2.37 2.17
C ILE A 7 -19.81 2.47 2.14
N ASP A 8 -20.48 1.45 2.64
CA ASP A 8 -21.93 1.43 2.82
C ASP A 8 -22.26 2.18 4.13
N GLY A 9 -22.77 3.40 4.04
CA GLY A 9 -23.53 4.01 5.15
C GLY A 9 -22.96 5.25 5.89
N TYR A 10 -23.94 5.99 6.40
CA TYR A 10 -24.04 7.28 7.10
C TYR A 10 -23.19 7.53 8.38
N GLU A 11 -22.08 6.82 8.63
CA GLU A 11 -21.28 7.05 9.85
C GLU A 11 -20.12 8.04 9.61
N ASP A 12 -20.21 9.19 10.28
CA ASP A 12 -19.35 10.39 10.13
C ASP A 12 -17.87 10.19 10.56
N ASN A 13 -17.39 8.96 10.76
CA ASN A 13 -16.05 8.69 11.33
C ASN A 13 -15.28 7.45 10.85
N SER A 14 -15.75 6.65 9.89
CA SER A 14 -15.01 5.45 9.47
C SER A 14 -14.42 5.56 8.08
N VAL A 15 -13.51 6.51 7.85
CA VAL A 15 -12.64 6.42 6.67
C VAL A 15 -11.82 5.13 6.85
N PRO A 16 -11.79 4.18 5.92
CA PRO A 16 -11.17 2.88 6.11
C PRO A 16 -9.65 3.05 6.27
N ASN A 17 -9.07 2.34 7.24
CA ASN A 17 -7.63 2.20 7.29
C ASN A 17 -7.15 1.55 5.98
N LEU A 18 -6.17 2.16 5.33
CA LEU A 18 -5.55 1.68 4.09
C LEU A 18 -4.07 1.32 4.30
N SER A 19 -3.64 1.04 5.53
CA SER A 19 -2.33 0.43 5.78
C SER A 19 -2.32 -1.02 5.31
N CYS A 20 -1.16 -1.55 4.91
CA CYS A 20 -1.04 -2.97 4.53
C CYS A 20 -1.63 -3.90 5.59
N SER A 21 -1.34 -3.66 6.87
CA SER A 21 -1.90 -4.42 7.99
C SER A 21 -3.44 -4.46 8.07
N SER A 22 -4.15 -3.53 7.43
CA SER A 22 -5.61 -3.44 7.46
C SER A 22 -6.31 -4.06 6.25
N VAL A 23 -5.61 -4.16 5.12
CA VAL A 23 -6.18 -4.53 3.81
C VAL A 23 -5.50 -5.73 3.17
N GLY A 24 -4.25 -5.99 3.54
CA GLY A 24 -3.55 -7.24 3.24
C GLY A 24 -3.94 -8.35 4.21
N PHE A 25 -3.23 -9.47 4.12
CA PHE A 25 -3.31 -10.48 5.17
C PHE A 25 -2.48 -10.05 6.38
N GLU A 26 -2.89 -10.50 7.55
CA GLU A 26 -2.31 -10.11 8.83
C GLU A 26 -0.77 -10.24 8.77
N GLU A 27 -0.04 -9.13 9.00
CA GLU A 27 1.43 -9.13 8.91
C GLU A 27 2.08 -10.13 9.88
N MET A 28 1.36 -10.48 10.95
CA MET A 28 1.73 -11.48 11.96
C MET A 28 1.22 -12.90 11.66
N ALA A 29 0.53 -13.11 10.53
CA ALA A 29 0.10 -14.43 10.13
C ALA A 29 1.31 -15.38 10.11
N CYS A 30 1.15 -16.55 10.72
CA CYS A 30 2.23 -17.52 10.89
C CYS A 30 2.66 -18.13 9.55
N ILE A 31 3.55 -17.44 8.84
CA ILE A 31 4.30 -18.01 7.74
C ILE A 31 5.35 -18.94 8.36
N SER A 32 5.47 -20.17 7.88
CA SER A 32 6.55 -21.08 8.30
C SER A 32 7.45 -21.38 7.12
N ASN A 33 8.75 -21.50 7.39
CA ASN A 33 9.65 -22.17 6.46
C ASN A 33 9.69 -23.67 6.76
N ASN A 34 10.30 -24.45 5.85
CA ASN A 34 10.48 -25.90 5.96
C ASN A 34 11.28 -26.36 7.22
N GLN A 35 11.74 -25.43 8.06
CA GLN A 35 12.45 -25.69 9.33
C GLN A 35 11.57 -25.38 10.55
N GLY A 36 10.29 -25.01 10.36
CA GLY A 36 9.35 -24.67 11.43
C GLY A 36 9.57 -23.29 12.06
N LYS A 37 10.40 -22.42 11.46
CA LYS A 37 10.57 -21.05 11.94
C LYS A 37 9.38 -20.21 11.50
N TYR A 38 8.75 -19.53 12.46
CA TYR A 38 7.75 -18.50 12.20
C TYR A 38 8.41 -17.27 11.57
N LEU A 39 7.87 -16.84 10.43
CA LEU A 39 8.26 -15.68 9.65
C LEU A 39 7.04 -14.75 9.55
N ASN A 40 7.28 -13.46 9.51
CA ASN A 40 6.27 -12.44 9.23
C ASN A 40 6.65 -11.68 7.95
N ILE A 41 5.72 -10.88 7.41
CA ILE A 41 5.99 -10.09 6.19
C ILE A 41 7.19 -9.16 6.39
N HIS A 42 7.29 -8.54 7.57
CA HIS A 42 8.37 -7.61 7.89
C HIS A 42 9.76 -8.26 7.77
N ASP A 43 9.92 -9.52 8.21
CA ASP A 43 11.18 -10.27 8.10
C ASP A 43 11.52 -10.67 6.65
N LEU A 44 10.50 -10.77 5.80
CA LEU A 44 10.64 -11.14 4.39
C LEU A 44 10.78 -9.93 3.46
N LYS A 45 10.42 -8.74 3.96
CA LYS A 45 10.52 -7.46 3.27
C LYS A 45 11.98 -7.02 3.20
N LYS A 46 12.52 -6.83 2.00
CA LYS A 46 13.92 -6.41 1.78
C LYS A 46 13.96 -5.02 1.19
N GLU A 47 14.68 -4.10 1.83
CA GLU A 47 14.91 -2.78 1.27
C GLU A 47 15.77 -2.89 0.01
N VAL A 48 15.36 -2.20 -1.06
CA VAL A 48 16.10 -2.12 -2.32
C VAL A 48 16.39 -0.67 -2.66
N LYS A 49 17.55 -0.41 -3.26
CA LYS A 49 17.92 0.94 -3.68
C LYS A 49 17.19 1.29 -4.97
N CYS A 50 16.32 2.29 -4.89
CA CYS A 50 15.69 2.90 -6.06
C CYS A 50 15.58 4.42 -5.86
N LYS A 51 15.64 5.18 -6.95
CA LYS A 51 15.48 6.65 -6.97
C LYS A 51 14.36 7.12 -7.89
N LYS A 52 13.54 6.17 -8.37
CA LYS A 52 12.39 6.51 -9.23
C LYS A 52 11.44 7.36 -8.39
N LYS A 53 10.85 8.39 -8.99
CA LYS A 53 9.74 9.10 -8.37
C LYS A 53 8.45 8.40 -8.75
N ILE A 54 7.44 8.48 -7.89
CA ILE A 54 6.11 8.01 -8.24
C ILE A 54 5.30 9.16 -8.82
N ASN A 55 4.64 8.88 -9.94
CA ASN A 55 3.72 9.78 -10.60
C ASN A 55 2.34 9.63 -9.99
N LEU A 56 1.86 10.67 -9.32
CA LEU A 56 0.63 10.63 -8.54
C LEU A 56 -0.65 10.58 -9.40
N SER A 57 -0.51 10.72 -10.72
CA SER A 57 -1.62 10.58 -11.67
C SER A 57 -1.80 9.16 -12.20
N THR A 58 -0.75 8.34 -12.14
CA THR A 58 -0.73 7.04 -12.83
C THR A 58 -0.34 5.88 -11.93
N ASP A 59 0.49 6.13 -10.91
CA ASP A 59 1.02 5.10 -10.04
C ASP A 59 0.04 4.85 -8.88
N LEU A 60 -0.04 3.60 -8.44
CA LEU A 60 -0.94 3.20 -7.37
C LEU A 60 -0.42 3.69 -6.02
N ILE A 61 -1.10 4.68 -5.46
CA ILE A 61 -0.82 5.27 -4.15
C ILE A 61 -2.10 5.35 -3.33
N LEU A 62 -2.00 5.01 -2.04
CA LEU A 62 -3.16 4.86 -1.17
C LEU A 62 -3.05 5.73 0.07
N PRO A 63 -3.27 7.06 -0.05
CA PRO A 63 -3.43 7.89 1.14
C PRO A 63 -4.78 7.63 1.80
N TRP A 64 -4.78 7.73 3.12
CA TRP A 64 -5.97 7.66 3.96
C TRP A 64 -6.13 8.98 4.75
N PRO A 65 -6.81 10.00 4.21
CA PRO A 65 -6.99 11.28 4.91
C PRO A 65 -8.05 11.17 6.03
N TRP A 66 -7.66 10.64 7.20
CA TRP A 66 -8.58 10.26 8.28
C TRP A 66 -9.31 11.43 8.99
N HIS A 67 -8.75 12.65 8.95
CA HIS A 67 -9.43 13.88 9.43
C HIS A 67 -10.05 14.71 8.30
N LYS A 68 -11.38 14.73 8.20
CA LYS A 68 -12.17 15.53 7.25
C LYS A 68 -11.76 17.01 7.23
N ASP A 69 -11.65 17.66 8.38
CA ASP A 69 -11.29 19.08 8.45
C ASP A 69 -9.87 19.38 7.95
N ARG A 70 -8.95 18.43 8.12
CA ARG A 70 -7.58 18.58 7.60
C ARG A 70 -7.55 18.38 6.08
N LEU A 71 -8.38 17.46 5.56
CA LEU A 71 -8.55 17.28 4.11
C LEU A 71 -9.15 18.53 3.47
N ILE A 72 -10.25 19.05 4.02
CA ILE A 72 -10.90 20.28 3.52
C ILE A 72 -9.92 21.46 3.56
N ARG A 73 -9.18 21.63 4.66
CA ARG A 73 -8.14 22.67 4.73
C ARG A 73 -7.04 22.47 3.70
N ALA A 74 -6.59 21.24 3.46
CA ALA A 74 -5.62 20.96 2.40
C ALA A 74 -6.19 21.33 1.01
N LEU A 75 -7.44 20.98 0.73
CA LEU A 75 -8.17 21.31 -0.50
C LEU A 75 -8.32 22.80 -0.74
N ILE A 76 -8.46 23.61 0.31
CA ILE A 76 -8.62 25.06 0.19
C ILE A 76 -7.26 25.76 0.13
N ASP A 77 -6.30 25.34 0.97
CA ASP A 77 -5.06 26.09 1.18
C ASP A 77 -3.97 25.77 0.16
N ILE A 78 -3.91 24.53 -0.35
CA ILE A 78 -2.79 24.05 -1.18
C ILE A 78 -3.16 24.12 -2.67
N GLY A 79 -2.27 24.69 -3.47
CA GLY A 79 -2.36 24.80 -4.92
C GLY A 79 -1.92 26.17 -5.44
N GLU A 80 -1.67 26.26 -6.75
CA GLU A 80 -1.28 27.52 -7.40
C GLU A 80 -2.32 28.63 -7.12
N GLY A 81 -1.86 29.82 -6.75
CA GLY A 81 -2.74 30.94 -6.37
C GLY A 81 -3.44 30.83 -5.00
N ARG A 82 -3.15 29.81 -4.19
CA ARG A 82 -3.75 29.62 -2.86
C ARG A 82 -2.78 29.96 -1.72
N LYS A 83 -3.30 29.98 -0.48
CA LYS A 83 -2.57 30.40 0.73
C LYS A 83 -1.22 29.71 0.91
N LYS A 84 -1.14 28.40 0.66
CA LYS A 84 0.09 27.59 0.80
C LYS A 84 0.85 27.42 -0.52
N LYS A 85 0.41 28.06 -1.60
CA LYS A 85 0.98 27.97 -2.95
C LYS A 85 0.98 26.52 -3.47
N LYS A 86 1.68 26.27 -4.58
CA LYS A 86 1.92 24.94 -5.12
C LYS A 86 2.48 24.02 -4.03
N TRP A 87 1.96 22.80 -3.97
CA TRP A 87 2.43 21.78 -3.05
C TRP A 87 3.92 21.52 -3.25
N LYS A 88 4.59 21.15 -2.16
CA LYS A 88 5.97 20.69 -2.16
C LYS A 88 6.07 19.56 -1.16
N GLN A 89 6.89 18.57 -1.50
CA GLN A 89 7.18 17.48 -0.59
C GLN A 89 7.93 18.01 0.64
N ASP A 90 7.48 17.60 1.82
CA ASP A 90 8.07 17.86 3.13
C ASP A 90 8.59 16.53 3.66
N PHE A 91 9.91 16.32 3.56
CA PHE A 91 10.58 15.08 3.96
C PHE A 91 10.49 14.78 5.48
N ASN A 92 10.05 15.73 6.30
CA ASN A 92 9.83 15.49 7.73
C ASN A 92 8.38 15.04 8.05
N ASN A 93 7.50 14.98 7.04
CA ASN A 93 6.08 14.69 7.23
C ASN A 93 5.52 13.75 6.15
N HIS A 94 6.09 13.72 4.95
CA HIS A 94 5.66 12.88 3.83
C HIS A 94 6.48 11.59 3.78
N PHE A 95 6.02 10.60 4.54
CA PHE A 95 6.62 9.27 4.61
C PHE A 95 5.86 8.31 3.71
N VAL A 96 6.52 7.84 2.66
CA VAL A 96 5.94 6.92 1.67
C VAL A 96 6.91 5.79 1.42
N GLU A 97 6.43 4.55 1.48
CA GLU A 97 7.18 3.37 1.09
C GLU A 97 6.50 2.68 -0.10
N VAL A 98 7.29 2.16 -1.04
CA VAL A 98 6.76 1.43 -2.20
C VAL A 98 7.04 -0.05 -2.03
N TRP A 99 6.01 -0.87 -2.13
CA TRP A 99 6.14 -2.33 -2.09
C TRP A 99 6.12 -2.90 -3.51
N LEU A 100 7.20 -3.59 -3.84
CA LEU A 100 7.40 -4.33 -5.08
C LEU A 100 7.21 -5.82 -4.79
N PRO A 101 6.79 -6.61 -5.78
CA PRO A 101 6.48 -6.25 -7.16
C PRO A 101 5.08 -5.68 -7.32
N MET A 102 4.24 -5.53 -6.30
CA MET A 102 2.86 -5.06 -6.49
C MET A 102 2.74 -3.59 -6.95
N GLY A 103 3.78 -2.79 -6.75
CA GLY A 103 3.83 -1.39 -7.19
C GLY A 103 2.93 -0.47 -6.36
N ILE A 104 2.65 -0.80 -5.10
CA ILE A 104 1.81 0.01 -4.21
C ILE A 104 2.68 0.96 -3.40
N ALA A 105 2.35 2.25 -3.45
CA ALA A 105 2.90 3.27 -2.56
C ALA A 105 2.00 3.46 -1.32
N TRP A 106 2.53 3.09 -0.15
CA TRP A 106 1.87 3.20 1.14
C TRP A 106 2.22 4.52 1.81
N VAL A 107 1.19 5.26 2.23
CA VAL A 107 1.36 6.60 2.81
C VAL A 107 1.31 6.53 4.33
N ASN A 108 2.48 6.54 4.95
CA ASN A 108 2.65 6.49 6.40
C ASN A 108 2.66 7.90 7.03
N GLY A 109 2.85 8.95 6.24
CA GLY A 109 2.89 10.33 6.69
C GLY A 109 2.28 11.32 5.70
N GLY A 110 1.59 12.34 6.22
CA GLY A 110 1.07 13.46 5.41
C GLY A 110 -0.04 13.12 4.41
N ASN A 111 -0.80 12.06 4.70
CA ASN A 111 -1.99 11.59 4.00
C ASN A 111 -2.88 12.73 3.43
N HIS A 112 -3.26 13.72 4.25
CA HIS A 112 -4.11 14.83 3.80
C HIS A 112 -3.48 15.69 2.70
N SER A 113 -2.20 16.02 2.83
CA SER A 113 -1.50 16.86 1.85
C SER A 113 -1.08 16.09 0.60
N ILE A 114 -0.77 14.80 0.72
CA ILE A 114 -0.46 13.94 -0.44
C ILE A 114 -1.72 13.72 -1.29
N THR A 115 -2.89 13.56 -0.65
CA THR A 115 -4.18 13.52 -1.35
C THR A 115 -4.36 14.76 -2.26
N MET A 116 -3.90 15.92 -1.82
CA MET A 116 -3.95 17.14 -2.65
C MET A 116 -2.99 17.13 -3.84
N GLU A 117 -1.86 16.47 -3.71
CA GLU A 117 -0.91 16.38 -4.82
C GLU A 117 -1.36 15.34 -5.85
N ILE A 118 -2.07 14.30 -5.44
CA ILE A 118 -2.79 13.39 -6.36
C ILE A 118 -3.77 14.17 -7.22
N VAL A 119 -4.61 15.02 -6.61
CA VAL A 119 -5.57 15.86 -7.35
C VAL A 119 -4.88 16.82 -8.34
N GLN A 120 -3.66 17.26 -8.02
CA GLN A 120 -2.86 18.15 -8.89
C GLN A 120 -1.99 17.39 -9.90
N GLY A 121 -1.91 16.07 -9.82
CA GLY A 121 -1.15 15.23 -10.74
C GLY A 121 0.37 15.38 -10.63
N GLY A 122 0.89 15.57 -9.42
CA GLY A 122 2.32 15.78 -9.18
C GLY A 122 3.17 14.51 -9.16
N GLU A 123 4.38 14.66 -8.63
CA GLU A 123 5.31 13.56 -8.37
C GLU A 123 5.77 13.63 -6.92
N LEU A 124 6.12 12.49 -6.33
CA LEU A 124 6.85 12.46 -5.07
C LEU A 124 7.98 11.44 -5.08
N GLU A 125 8.92 11.63 -4.17
CA GLU A 125 10.05 10.75 -3.92
C GLU A 125 9.74 9.87 -2.69
N PRO A 126 9.54 8.55 -2.86
CA PRO A 126 9.37 7.65 -1.73
C PRO A 126 10.65 7.58 -0.88
N GLU A 127 10.46 7.37 0.41
CA GLU A 127 11.56 7.20 1.36
C GLU A 127 12.22 5.84 1.19
N TYR A 128 11.41 4.81 0.97
CA TYR A 128 11.87 3.43 0.86
C TYR A 128 11.20 2.68 -0.28
N TYR A 129 11.97 1.79 -0.88
CA TYR A 129 11.49 0.75 -1.77
C TYR A 129 11.75 -0.59 -1.13
N TYR A 130 10.73 -1.43 -1.09
CA TYR A 130 10.81 -2.76 -0.50
C TYR A 130 10.42 -3.82 -1.52
N ASP A 131 11.28 -4.81 -1.70
CA ASP A 131 10.96 -6.05 -2.41
C ASP A 131 10.36 -7.07 -1.44
N ILE A 132 9.13 -7.48 -1.71
CA ILE A 132 8.42 -8.53 -0.96
C ILE A 132 8.29 -9.84 -1.75
N SER A 133 9.04 -10.00 -2.85
CA SER A 133 8.99 -11.20 -3.71
C SER A 133 9.18 -12.52 -2.93
N GLU A 134 9.93 -12.47 -1.82
CA GLU A 134 10.13 -13.61 -0.92
C GLU A 134 8.83 -14.09 -0.27
N VAL A 135 7.88 -13.20 0.03
CA VAL A 135 6.58 -13.53 0.64
C VAL A 135 5.82 -14.54 -0.21
N TYR A 136 5.86 -14.38 -1.53
CA TYR A 136 5.12 -15.24 -2.46
C TYR A 136 5.60 -16.68 -2.52
N LYS A 137 6.80 -16.98 -2.02
CA LYS A 137 7.26 -18.37 -1.90
C LYS A 137 6.48 -19.13 -0.84
N TYR A 138 5.93 -18.40 0.14
CA TYR A 138 5.30 -18.99 1.31
C TYR A 138 3.80 -18.76 1.37
N VAL A 139 3.26 -17.78 0.65
CA VAL A 139 1.84 -17.43 0.67
C VAL A 139 1.33 -17.17 -0.74
N TYR A 140 0.17 -17.73 -1.07
CA TYR A 140 -0.64 -17.35 -2.23
C TYR A 140 -2.08 -17.08 -1.78
N CYS A 141 -2.87 -16.44 -2.63
CA CYS A 141 -4.28 -16.17 -2.40
C CYS A 141 -5.14 -16.81 -3.50
N ASP A 142 -6.21 -17.49 -3.10
CA ASP A 142 -7.17 -18.12 -4.04
C ASP A 142 -8.37 -17.21 -4.39
N GLY A 143 -8.41 -16.01 -3.81
CA GLY A 143 -9.49 -15.03 -3.94
C GLY A 143 -10.47 -15.03 -2.76
N GLU A 144 -10.48 -16.08 -1.94
CA GLU A 144 -11.27 -16.17 -0.71
C GLU A 144 -10.39 -16.20 0.55
N ASN A 145 -9.21 -16.80 0.45
CA ASN A 145 -8.28 -17.04 1.53
C ASN A 145 -6.83 -16.79 1.10
N PHE A 146 -6.03 -16.31 2.04
CA PHE A 146 -4.58 -16.42 1.97
C PHE A 146 -4.17 -17.77 2.52
N ILE A 147 -3.37 -18.49 1.75
CA ILE A 147 -3.02 -19.89 1.96
C ILE A 147 -1.50 -20.02 2.02
N ARG A 148 -1.01 -20.75 3.02
CA ARG A 148 0.41 -21.08 3.14
C ARG A 148 0.80 -22.16 2.13
N THR A 149 1.84 -21.91 1.35
CA THR A 149 2.31 -22.82 0.30
C THR A 149 2.87 -24.14 0.83
N GLU A 150 3.48 -24.13 2.02
CA GLU A 150 4.13 -25.31 2.61
C GLU A 150 3.16 -26.48 2.85
N ASP A 151 1.98 -26.21 3.42
CA ASP A 151 1.03 -27.23 3.86
C ASP A 151 -0.42 -26.96 3.45
N ASN A 152 -0.65 -25.98 2.57
CA ASN A 152 -1.97 -25.55 2.08
C ASN A 152 -2.96 -25.15 3.19
N LYS A 153 -2.48 -24.74 4.36
CA LYS A 153 -3.36 -24.22 5.41
C LYS A 153 -3.79 -22.79 5.12
N VAL A 154 -5.07 -22.53 5.32
CA VAL A 154 -5.62 -21.17 5.35
C VAL A 154 -5.01 -20.43 6.55
N ILE A 155 -4.37 -19.29 6.28
CA ILE A 155 -3.76 -18.44 7.30
C ILE A 155 -4.58 -17.19 7.57
N ALA A 156 -5.34 -16.71 6.59
CA ALA A 156 -6.25 -15.58 6.74
C ALA A 156 -7.37 -15.64 5.70
N LYS A 157 -8.54 -15.10 6.05
CA LYS A 157 -9.63 -14.88 5.09
C LYS A 157 -9.44 -13.56 4.37
N VAL A 158 -9.76 -13.50 3.08
CA VAL A 158 -9.76 -12.26 2.31
C VAL A 158 -10.83 -11.31 2.85
N THR A 159 -10.40 -10.13 3.28
CA THR A 159 -11.28 -9.05 3.78
C THR A 159 -11.54 -8.00 2.70
N ASN A 160 -10.57 -7.81 1.78
CA ASN A 160 -10.61 -6.91 0.64
C ASN A 160 -10.16 -7.63 -0.64
N VAL A 161 -11.04 -7.71 -1.63
CA VAL A 161 -10.78 -8.47 -2.86
C VAL A 161 -9.85 -7.75 -3.82
N GLU A 162 -9.91 -6.42 -3.87
CA GLU A 162 -9.03 -5.62 -4.71
C GLU A 162 -7.57 -5.82 -4.31
N PHE A 163 -7.29 -5.82 -3.00
CA PHE A 163 -5.94 -6.07 -2.49
C PHE A 163 -5.49 -7.52 -2.66
N ALA A 164 -6.37 -8.50 -2.42
CA ALA A 164 -6.09 -9.89 -2.73
C ALA A 164 -5.71 -10.07 -4.22
N THR A 165 -6.40 -9.36 -5.11
CA THR A 165 -6.12 -9.35 -6.55
C THR A 165 -4.76 -8.70 -6.84
N ILE A 166 -4.47 -7.53 -6.28
CA ILE A 166 -3.18 -6.85 -6.47
C ILE A 166 -2.01 -7.70 -5.94
N PHE A 167 -2.21 -8.38 -4.81
CA PHE A 167 -1.24 -9.32 -4.25
C PHE A 167 -0.92 -10.45 -5.23
N GLU A 168 -1.93 -11.11 -5.80
CA GLU A 168 -1.72 -12.17 -6.78
C GLU A 168 -1.13 -11.65 -8.11
N ILE A 169 -1.49 -10.43 -8.54
CA ILE A 169 -0.81 -9.78 -9.68
C ILE A 169 0.69 -9.65 -9.38
N GLY A 170 1.05 -9.17 -8.19
CA GLY A 170 2.44 -9.11 -7.75
C GLY A 170 3.15 -10.46 -7.80
N ARG A 171 2.49 -11.53 -7.32
CA ARG A 171 3.01 -12.90 -7.40
C ARG A 171 3.27 -13.32 -8.86
N LEU A 172 2.31 -13.08 -9.74
CA LEU A 172 2.40 -13.44 -11.15
C LEU A 172 3.52 -12.68 -11.86
N LEU A 173 3.74 -11.40 -11.54
CA LEU A 173 4.85 -10.63 -12.09
C LEU A 173 6.20 -11.27 -11.75
N VAL A 174 6.39 -11.70 -10.50
CA VAL A 174 7.61 -12.43 -10.07
C VAL A 174 7.74 -13.75 -10.81
N GLU A 175 6.65 -14.51 -10.96
CA GLU A 175 6.64 -15.78 -11.71
C GLU A 175 7.06 -15.58 -13.18
N LYS A 176 6.70 -14.45 -13.79
CA LYS A 176 7.06 -14.10 -15.17
C LYS A 176 8.39 -13.34 -15.29
N GLY A 177 9.07 -13.04 -14.19
CA GLY A 177 10.33 -12.28 -14.19
C GLY A 177 10.14 -10.82 -14.64
N LEU A 178 8.99 -10.22 -14.33
CA LEU A 178 8.67 -8.82 -14.64
C LEU A 178 8.90 -7.93 -13.41
N SER A 179 9.51 -6.76 -13.62
CA SER A 179 9.83 -5.77 -12.58
C SER A 179 9.26 -4.40 -12.96
N PHE A 180 8.82 -3.62 -11.96
CA PHE A 180 8.35 -2.23 -12.12
C PHE A 180 9.48 -1.19 -12.11
N ILE A 181 10.69 -1.62 -11.73
CA ILE A 181 11.85 -0.74 -11.53
C ILE A 181 12.88 -0.88 -12.66
N ASP A 182 12.79 -1.93 -13.46
CA ASP A 182 13.72 -2.22 -14.57
C ASP A 182 13.39 -1.42 -15.84
#